data_AF-A0A974Z4A7-F1
#
_entry.id   AF-A0A974Z4A7-F1
#
_cell.length_a   1.000
_cell.length_b   1.000
_cell.length_c   1.000
_cell.angle_alpha   90.00
_cell.angle_beta   90.00
_cell.angle_gamma   90.00
#
_symmetry.space_group_name_H-M   'P 1'
#
loop_
_entity.id
_entity.type
_entity.pdbx_description
1 polymer ?
#
loop_
_entity_poly.entity_id
_entity_poly.type
_entity_poly.pdbx_seq_one_letter_code
_entity_poly.pdbx_strand_id
1 'polypeptide(L)'
;MQESTLAELAFGDLIPPPEPVTAPRWAPPRQRLLAAIVLGGQGRYAAATTALAGLRRGGDPVPASLAASTLASHRRQLGGHVAARALDGAALSMLANPAEGPTRTGPPGVDAQVGVETPKLLPGDDPDGTADPDGLDATGARADALLGLAADNLALGRLAAARRFAARAAQADDRWRATVRGGWVGAEIELAAGRPREAVAPARRAVEAARARGSRRHIVKSDIVLGVALATAGDPAERAWAIDVVTNAAIDAEKYELNSLIWVATRVAADLGAGHAEKYRFRSREVLHAVLRRADPCVMRIALESPWVPTGPG
;
A
#
# COMPACT_ATOMS: atom_id res chain seq x y z
N MET A 1 -2.88 -21.18 9.16
CA MET A 1 -3.79 -20.80 8.04
C MET A 1 -3.07 -21.11 6.75
N GLN A 2 -3.76 -21.65 5.75
CA GLN A 2 -3.15 -21.94 4.45
C GLN A 2 -2.83 -20.63 3.70
N GLU A 3 -1.84 -20.69 2.81
CA GLU A 3 -1.39 -19.51 2.08
C GLU A 3 -2.46 -18.91 1.17
N SER A 4 -3.24 -19.75 0.48
CA SER A 4 -4.36 -19.32 -0.36
C SER A 4 -5.40 -18.54 0.44
N THR A 5 -5.73 -18.98 1.66
CA THR A 5 -6.63 -18.24 2.55
C THR A 5 -6.04 -16.89 2.96
N LEU A 6 -4.74 -16.82 3.24
CA LEU A 6 -4.07 -15.55 3.58
C LEU A 6 -4.05 -14.59 2.37
N ALA A 7 -3.87 -15.11 1.16
CA ALA A 7 -3.93 -14.32 -0.06
C ALA A 7 -5.35 -13.78 -0.30
N GLU A 8 -6.38 -14.60 -0.13
CA GLU A 8 -7.77 -14.17 -0.24
C GLU A 8 -8.17 -13.15 0.84
N LEU A 9 -7.63 -13.25 2.06
CA LEU A 9 -7.82 -12.24 3.10
C LEU A 9 -7.10 -10.91 2.80
N ALA A 10 -5.93 -10.97 2.16
CA ALA A 10 -5.12 -9.79 1.85
C ALA A 10 -5.60 -9.07 0.57
N PHE A 11 -5.99 -9.86 -0.43
CA PHE A 11 -6.20 -9.42 -1.81
C PHE A 11 -7.51 -9.89 -2.44
N GLY A 12 -8.32 -10.70 -1.78
CA GLY A 12 -9.64 -11.15 -2.24
C GLY A 12 -10.80 -10.46 -1.51
N ASP A 13 -11.86 -11.22 -1.30
CA ASP A 13 -13.11 -10.77 -0.67
C ASP A 13 -13.52 -11.57 0.57
N LEU A 14 -12.57 -12.29 1.17
CA LEU A 14 -12.82 -12.93 2.47
C LEU A 14 -12.91 -11.87 3.57
N ILE A 15 -13.95 -12.01 4.40
CA ILE A 15 -14.09 -11.23 5.63
C ILE A 15 -13.08 -11.79 6.64
N PRO A 16 -12.17 -10.96 7.18
CA PRO A 16 -11.19 -11.45 8.13
C PRO A 16 -11.84 -11.81 9.47
N PRO A 17 -11.32 -12.83 10.16
CA PRO A 17 -11.83 -13.20 11.49
C PRO A 17 -11.56 -12.08 12.50
N PRO A 18 -12.33 -12.03 13.61
CA PRO A 18 -12.12 -11.07 14.69
C PRO A 18 -10.78 -11.29 15.40
N GLU A 19 -10.31 -12.55 15.46
CA GLU A 19 -8.99 -12.87 15.99
C GLU A 19 -7.86 -12.36 15.07
N PRO A 20 -6.70 -11.98 15.62
CA PRO A 20 -5.56 -11.59 14.81
C PRO A 20 -5.11 -12.72 13.88
N VAL A 21 -5.11 -12.44 12.57
CA VAL A 21 -4.51 -13.33 11.57
C VAL A 21 -3.00 -13.27 11.73
N THR A 22 -2.39 -14.37 12.21
CA THR A 22 -0.94 -14.47 12.42
C THR A 22 -0.34 -15.62 11.64
N ALA A 23 0.94 -15.50 11.32
CA ALA A 23 1.77 -16.59 10.81
C ALA A 23 2.92 -16.82 11.78
N PRO A 24 3.26 -18.08 12.11
CA PRO A 24 4.38 -18.38 12.99
C PRO A 24 5.71 -17.92 12.37
N ARG A 25 6.73 -17.68 13.19
CA ARG A 25 8.03 -17.14 12.72
C ARG A 25 8.73 -18.03 11.70
N TRP A 26 8.51 -19.34 11.78
CA TRP A 26 9.04 -20.35 10.87
C TRP A 26 8.20 -20.55 9.61
N ALA A 27 7.03 -19.91 9.49
CA ALA A 27 6.25 -19.96 8.26
C ALA A 27 7.03 -19.31 7.10
N PRO A 28 6.76 -19.75 5.85
CA PRO A 28 7.35 -19.13 4.66
C PRO A 28 7.23 -17.60 4.64
N PRO A 29 8.21 -16.87 4.09
CA PRO A 29 8.19 -15.41 4.04
C PRO A 29 6.90 -14.82 3.45
N ARG A 30 6.36 -15.44 2.39
CA ARG A 30 5.12 -15.02 1.72
C ARG A 30 3.91 -15.08 2.67
N GLN A 31 3.71 -16.18 3.40
CA GLN A 31 2.64 -16.30 4.38
C GLN A 31 2.75 -15.25 5.50
N ARG A 32 3.97 -15.00 5.98
CA ARG A 32 4.23 -13.97 7.00
C ARG A 32 3.94 -12.57 6.48
N LEU A 33 4.25 -12.29 5.22
CA LEU A 33 3.96 -11.02 4.56
C LEU A 33 2.44 -10.83 4.41
N LEU A 34 1.73 -11.83 3.89
CA LEU A 34 0.27 -11.79 3.73
C LEU A 34 -0.45 -11.56 5.05
N ALA A 35 -0.07 -12.31 6.10
CA ALA A 35 -0.62 -12.10 7.44
C ALA A 35 -0.38 -10.68 7.96
N ALA A 36 0.80 -10.11 7.71
CA ALA A 36 1.11 -8.74 8.09
C ALA A 36 0.30 -7.70 7.30
N ILE A 37 0.00 -7.94 6.02
CA ILE A 37 -0.87 -7.09 5.19
C ILE A 37 -2.30 -7.10 5.75
N VAL A 38 -2.83 -8.26 6.12
CA VAL A 38 -4.15 -8.40 6.76
C VAL A 38 -4.20 -7.63 8.08
N LEU A 39 -3.20 -7.82 8.96
CA LEU A 39 -3.08 -7.07 10.22
C LEU A 39 -3.04 -5.55 9.98
N GLY A 40 -2.33 -5.11 8.94
CA GLY A 40 -2.29 -3.70 8.52
C GLY A 40 -3.66 -3.18 8.09
N GLY A 41 -4.42 -3.96 7.31
CA GLY A 41 -5.80 -3.66 6.93
C GLY A 41 -6.73 -3.48 8.13
N GLN A 42 -6.61 -4.37 9.12
CA GLN A 42 -7.34 -4.32 10.38
C GLN A 42 -6.84 -3.24 11.36
N GLY A 43 -5.85 -2.43 10.98
CA GLY A 43 -5.29 -1.38 11.83
C GLY A 43 -4.46 -1.89 13.02
N ARG A 44 -4.06 -3.17 13.02
CA ARG A 44 -3.22 -3.79 14.06
C ARG A 44 -1.72 -3.55 13.79
N TYR A 45 -1.32 -2.27 13.69
CA TYR A 45 0.01 -1.90 13.20
C TYR A 45 1.19 -2.39 14.03
N ALA A 46 1.07 -2.53 15.35
CA ALA A 46 2.13 -3.09 16.20
C ALA A 46 2.41 -4.56 15.87
N ALA A 47 1.36 -5.36 15.69
CA ALA A 47 1.47 -6.77 15.33
C ALA A 47 2.04 -6.93 13.91
N ALA A 48 1.52 -6.16 12.95
CA ALA A 48 2.05 -6.13 11.59
C ALA A 48 3.53 -5.72 11.58
N THR A 49 3.91 -4.69 12.34
CA THR A 49 5.29 -4.20 12.42
C THR A 49 6.24 -5.27 12.94
N THR A 50 5.82 -6.05 13.92
CA THR A 50 6.63 -7.16 14.47
C THR A 50 6.91 -8.23 13.41
N ALA A 51 5.90 -8.62 12.63
CA ALA A 51 6.05 -9.59 11.55
C ALA A 51 6.95 -9.05 10.42
N LEU A 52 6.73 -7.80 10.00
CA LEU A 52 7.47 -7.13 8.92
C LEU A 52 8.93 -6.86 9.30
N ALA A 53 9.21 -6.46 10.54
CA ALA A 53 10.58 -6.27 11.03
C ALA A 53 11.38 -7.58 11.06
N GLY A 54 10.71 -8.73 11.22
CA GLY A 54 11.33 -10.04 11.06
C GLY A 54 11.64 -10.36 9.59
N LEU A 55 10.77 -9.96 8.64
CA LEU A 55 10.99 -10.20 7.21
C LEU A 55 12.12 -9.32 6.65
N ARG A 56 12.17 -8.05 7.05
CA ARG A 56 13.21 -7.10 6.62
C ARG A 56 14.63 -7.48 7.04
N ARG A 57 14.77 -8.28 8.09
CA ARG A 57 16.07 -8.80 8.56
C ARG A 57 16.41 -10.16 7.94
N GLY A 58 15.52 -10.74 7.13
CA GLY A 58 15.80 -11.95 6.37
C GLY A 58 16.80 -11.69 5.24
N GLY A 59 17.37 -12.76 4.69
CA GLY A 59 18.34 -12.68 3.60
C GLY A 59 17.74 -12.54 2.20
N ASP A 60 16.43 -12.78 2.04
CA ASP A 60 15.74 -12.69 0.75
C ASP A 60 15.33 -11.23 0.45
N PRO A 61 15.85 -10.63 -0.64
CA PRO A 61 15.62 -9.22 -0.97
C PRO A 61 14.15 -8.90 -1.29
N VAL A 62 13.38 -9.83 -1.88
CA VAL A 62 12.00 -9.53 -2.34
C VAL A 62 11.03 -9.39 -1.16
N PRO A 63 10.90 -10.36 -0.23
CA PRO A 63 10.09 -10.20 0.98
C PRO A 63 10.59 -9.08 1.89
N ALA A 64 11.91 -8.83 1.94
CA ALA A 64 12.47 -7.72 2.71
C ALA A 64 12.02 -6.36 2.15
N SER A 65 12.05 -6.20 0.83
CA SER A 65 11.56 -5.00 0.13
C SER A 65 10.06 -4.79 0.32
N LEU A 66 9.25 -5.82 0.07
CA LEU A 66 7.79 -5.78 0.28
C LEU A 66 7.44 -5.45 1.73
N ALA A 67 8.19 -6.00 2.69
CA ALA A 67 7.98 -5.70 4.10
C ALA A 67 8.34 -4.25 4.45
N ALA A 68 9.39 -3.69 3.86
CA ALA A 68 9.76 -2.29 4.00
C ALA A 68 8.68 -1.36 3.41
N SER A 69 8.19 -1.63 2.20
CA SER A 69 7.13 -0.83 1.56
C SER A 69 5.79 -0.93 2.29
N THR A 70 5.49 -2.08 2.90
CA THR A 70 4.29 -2.27 3.74
C THR A 70 4.39 -1.45 5.04
N LEU A 71 5.55 -1.49 5.72
CA LEU A 71 5.80 -0.61 6.88
C LEU A 71 5.70 0.87 6.52
N ALA A 72 6.25 1.26 5.36
CA ALA A 72 6.16 2.62 4.86
C ALA A 72 4.69 3.04 4.69
N SER A 73 3.86 2.13 4.16
CA SER A 73 2.42 2.37 4.03
C SER A 73 1.72 2.59 5.37
N HIS A 74 2.10 1.89 6.44
CA HIS A 74 1.56 2.14 7.77
C HIS A 74 1.95 3.51 8.30
N ARG A 75 3.19 3.95 8.05
CA ARG A 75 3.64 5.30 8.44
C ARG A 75 2.91 6.39 7.67
N ARG A 76 2.77 6.23 6.35
CA ARG A 76 2.00 7.13 5.47
C ARG A 76 0.55 7.30 5.92
N GLN A 77 -0.10 6.21 6.32
CA GLN A 77 -1.50 6.24 6.76
C GLN A 77 -1.72 7.18 7.96
N LEU A 78 -0.67 7.42 8.75
CA LEU A 78 -0.71 8.28 9.93
C LEU A 78 0.15 9.55 9.75
N GLY A 79 0.41 9.94 8.50
CA GLY A 79 1.09 11.17 8.11
C GLY A 79 2.62 11.18 8.23
N GLY A 80 3.23 10.03 8.49
CA GLY A 80 4.68 9.88 8.64
C GLY A 80 5.45 9.79 7.33
N HIS A 81 5.28 10.77 6.43
CA HIS A 81 5.83 10.73 5.08
C HIS A 81 7.37 10.70 5.02
N VAL A 82 8.04 11.40 5.93
CA VAL A 82 9.52 11.37 6.00
C VAL A 82 10.03 9.97 6.38
N ALA A 83 9.39 9.34 7.37
CA ALA A 83 9.75 7.99 7.81
C ALA A 83 9.40 6.94 6.75
N ALA A 84 8.26 7.09 6.08
CA ALA A 84 7.85 6.23 4.97
C ALA A 84 8.82 6.32 3.79
N ARG A 85 9.25 7.53 3.41
CA ARG A 85 10.20 7.75 2.31
C ARG A 85 11.52 7.03 2.53
N ALA A 86 12.02 7.01 3.77
CA ALA A 86 13.25 6.29 4.12
C ALA A 86 13.08 4.78 3.96
N LEU A 87 11.92 4.23 4.32
CA LEU A 87 11.60 2.82 4.18
C LEU A 87 11.43 2.41 2.70
N ASP A 88 10.69 3.19 1.90
CA ASP A 88 10.50 2.93 0.47
C ASP A 88 11.82 3.09 -0.32
N GLY A 89 12.70 4.01 0.09
CA GLY A 89 14.06 4.13 -0.46
C GLY A 89 14.94 2.90 -0.13
N ALA A 90 14.84 2.39 1.10
CA ALA A 90 15.53 1.16 1.50
C ALA A 90 14.98 -0.06 0.73
N ALA A 91 13.66 -0.15 0.54
CA ALA A 91 13.00 -1.20 -0.23
C ALA A 91 13.51 -1.25 -1.68
N LEU A 92 13.65 -0.09 -2.33
CA LEU A 92 14.20 -0.02 -3.67
C LEU A 92 15.69 -0.42 -3.72
N SER A 93 16.46 -0.09 -2.69
CA SER A 93 17.88 -0.43 -2.59
C SER A 93 18.11 -1.94 -2.41
N MET A 94 17.24 -2.62 -1.66
CA MET A 94 17.29 -4.09 -1.48
C MET A 94 17.15 -4.84 -2.81
N LEU A 95 16.41 -4.28 -3.77
CA LEU A 95 16.20 -4.85 -5.10
C LEU A 95 17.28 -4.43 -6.13
N ALA A 96 18.20 -3.55 -5.76
CA ALA A 96 19.28 -3.08 -6.63
C ALA A 96 20.55 -3.94 -6.51
N ASN A 97 20.72 -4.67 -5.40
CA ASN A 97 21.85 -5.56 -5.15
C ASN A 97 21.38 -7.01 -4.97
N PRO A 98 21.26 -7.82 -6.04
CA PRO A 98 21.32 -9.27 -5.87
C PRO A 98 22.72 -9.58 -5.32
N ALA A 99 22.79 -10.23 -4.17
CA ALA A 99 24.04 -10.46 -3.45
C ALA A 99 25.14 -11.06 -4.37
N GLU A 100 26.17 -10.28 -4.68
CA GLU A 100 27.49 -10.83 -4.94
C GLU A 100 28.00 -11.39 -3.61
N GLY A 101 27.94 -12.72 -3.45
CA GLY A 101 28.74 -13.38 -2.43
C GLY A 101 30.23 -13.15 -2.73
N PRO A 102 31.12 -13.20 -1.71
CA PRO A 102 32.54 -12.98 -1.92
C PRO A 102 33.10 -14.06 -2.84
N THR A 103 33.35 -13.71 -4.10
CA THR A 103 34.09 -14.55 -5.04
C THR A 103 35.51 -14.68 -4.52
N ARG A 104 35.83 -15.85 -3.97
CA ARG A 104 37.22 -16.28 -3.78
C ARG A 104 37.86 -16.33 -5.17
N THR A 105 38.70 -15.35 -5.47
CA THR A 105 39.53 -15.33 -6.67
C THR A 105 40.54 -16.48 -6.61
N GLY A 106 40.27 -17.57 -7.33
CA GLY A 106 41.30 -18.51 -7.80
C GLY A 106 41.97 -17.95 -9.06
N PRO A 107 43.18 -18.41 -9.41
CA PRO A 107 43.96 -17.85 -10.52
C PRO A 107 43.33 -18.18 -11.89
N PRO A 108 43.64 -17.39 -12.93
CA PRO A 108 42.92 -17.46 -14.20
C PRO A 108 43.35 -18.69 -15.02
N GLY A 109 42.38 -19.56 -15.31
CA GLY A 109 42.49 -20.61 -16.32
C GLY A 109 41.81 -20.16 -17.62
N VAL A 110 42.56 -20.23 -18.71
CA VAL A 110 42.16 -19.98 -20.09
C VAL A 110 41.05 -20.94 -20.54
N ASP A 111 39.95 -20.39 -21.07
CA ASP A 111 39.32 -20.77 -22.35
C ASP A 111 38.00 -20.03 -22.52
N ALA A 112 37.93 -19.16 -23.52
CA ALA A 112 36.74 -18.38 -23.86
C ALA A 112 35.82 -19.21 -24.76
N GLN A 113 34.69 -19.67 -24.22
CA GLN A 113 33.53 -20.07 -25.01
C GLN A 113 32.42 -19.04 -24.81
N VAL A 114 31.97 -18.46 -25.92
CA VAL A 114 30.82 -17.55 -26.00
C VAL A 114 29.55 -18.37 -25.79
N GLY A 115 29.10 -18.46 -24.54
CA GLY A 115 27.80 -18.99 -24.18
C GLY A 115 26.74 -17.89 -24.26
N VAL A 116 25.64 -18.17 -24.94
CA VAL A 116 24.43 -17.33 -24.95
C VAL A 116 23.99 -17.12 -23.49
N GLU A 117 24.07 -15.89 -22.99
CA GLU A 117 23.62 -15.55 -21.64
C GLU A 117 22.11 -15.78 -21.55
N THR A 118 21.73 -16.88 -20.89
CA THR A 118 20.37 -17.06 -20.37
C THR A 118 20.12 -15.98 -19.32
N PRO A 119 18.92 -15.34 -19.31
CA PRO A 119 18.60 -14.35 -18.29
C PRO A 119 18.75 -14.96 -16.90
N LYS A 120 19.60 -14.36 -16.08
CA LYS A 120 19.82 -14.76 -14.69
C LYS A 120 18.51 -14.46 -13.93
N LEU A 121 17.77 -15.51 -13.54
CA LEU A 121 16.57 -15.36 -12.69
C LEU A 121 16.95 -14.54 -11.45
N LEU A 122 16.06 -13.61 -11.07
CA LEU A 122 16.27 -12.83 -9.87
C LEU A 122 15.96 -13.73 -8.66
N PRO A 123 16.71 -13.63 -7.55
CA PRO A 123 16.37 -14.33 -6.32
C PRO A 123 14.97 -13.91 -5.86
N GLY A 124 14.03 -14.88 -5.80
CA GLY A 124 12.62 -14.65 -5.45
C GLY A 124 11.62 -14.99 -6.56
N ASP A 125 12.08 -15.35 -7.76
CA ASP A 125 11.22 -15.95 -8.78
C ASP A 125 10.78 -17.36 -8.32
N ASP A 126 9.48 -17.67 -8.43
CA ASP A 126 8.94 -19.02 -8.22
C ASP A 126 9.73 -20.01 -9.12
N PRO A 127 10.04 -21.24 -8.67
CA PRO A 127 10.83 -22.19 -9.45
C PRO A 127 10.21 -22.56 -10.81
N ASP A 128 8.92 -22.24 -11.02
CA ASP A 128 8.20 -22.40 -12.30
C ASP A 128 8.29 -21.16 -13.22
N GLY A 129 8.89 -20.05 -12.78
CA GLY A 129 8.99 -18.80 -13.57
C GLY A 129 7.64 -18.11 -13.80
N THR A 130 6.59 -18.49 -13.07
CA THR A 130 5.27 -17.88 -13.17
C THR A 130 5.22 -16.62 -12.30
N ALA A 131 4.81 -15.51 -12.91
CA ALA A 131 4.70 -14.22 -12.22
C ALA A 131 3.67 -14.33 -11.07
N ASP A 132 3.97 -13.74 -9.90
CA ASP A 132 3.02 -13.76 -8.78
C ASP A 132 1.77 -12.95 -9.18
N PRO A 133 0.55 -13.53 -9.05
CA PRO A 133 -0.68 -12.90 -9.54
C PRO A 133 -1.03 -11.61 -8.79
N ASP A 134 -0.51 -11.43 -7.58
CA ASP A 134 -0.66 -10.22 -6.77
C ASP A 134 0.57 -9.31 -6.83
N GLY A 135 1.57 -9.65 -7.66
CA GLY A 135 2.80 -8.89 -7.80
C GLY A 135 3.66 -8.92 -6.54
N LEU A 136 3.68 -10.03 -5.79
CA LEU A 136 4.59 -10.23 -4.65
C LEU A 136 5.98 -10.74 -5.05
N ASP A 137 6.37 -10.53 -6.30
CA ASP A 137 7.70 -10.82 -6.85
C ASP A 137 8.57 -9.54 -6.92
N ALA A 138 9.79 -9.66 -7.47
CA ALA A 138 10.74 -8.56 -7.58
C ALA A 138 10.19 -7.36 -8.38
N THR A 139 9.44 -7.64 -9.44
CA THR A 139 8.84 -6.64 -10.33
C THR A 139 7.80 -5.80 -9.59
N GLY A 140 6.87 -6.46 -8.90
CA GLY A 140 5.84 -5.77 -8.13
C GLY A 140 6.39 -5.11 -6.85
N ALA A 141 7.40 -5.70 -6.21
CA ALA A 141 8.12 -5.07 -5.10
C ALA A 141 8.81 -3.75 -5.50
N ARG A 142 9.41 -3.71 -6.70
CA ARG A 142 10.01 -2.49 -7.28
C ARG A 142 8.96 -1.43 -7.55
N ALA A 143 7.83 -1.80 -8.17
CA ALA A 143 6.73 -0.88 -8.42
C ALA A 143 6.16 -0.32 -7.10
N ASP A 144 5.99 -1.15 -6.07
CA ASP A 144 5.51 -0.72 -4.75
C ASP A 144 6.42 0.32 -4.10
N ALA A 145 7.73 0.09 -4.12
CA ALA A 145 8.72 1.02 -3.57
C ALA A 145 8.72 2.36 -4.34
N LEU A 146 8.63 2.31 -5.67
CA LEU A 146 8.55 3.52 -6.51
C LEU A 146 7.25 4.30 -6.26
N LEU A 147 6.11 3.62 -6.13
CA LEU A 147 4.83 4.27 -5.80
C LEU A 147 4.82 4.85 -4.39
N GLY A 148 5.46 4.18 -3.43
CA GLY A 148 5.67 4.69 -2.08
C GLY A 148 6.50 5.99 -2.09
N LEU A 149 7.64 5.98 -2.79
CA LEU A 149 8.45 7.18 -3.02
C LEU A 149 7.67 8.30 -3.72
N ALA A 150 6.79 7.96 -4.66
CA ALA A 150 5.94 8.94 -5.33
C ALA A 150 4.96 9.60 -4.33
N ALA A 151 4.25 8.79 -3.53
CA ALA A 151 3.31 9.27 -2.52
C ALA A 151 3.98 10.14 -1.45
N ASP A 152 5.18 9.78 -1.00
CA ASP A 152 5.87 10.57 0.02
C ASP A 152 6.46 11.87 -0.54
N ASN A 153 6.97 11.87 -1.78
CA ASN A 153 7.39 13.13 -2.41
C ASN A 153 6.19 14.04 -2.69
N LEU A 154 5.03 13.48 -3.04
CA LEU A 154 3.78 14.22 -3.17
C LEU A 154 3.42 14.94 -1.87
N ALA A 155 3.36 14.21 -0.75
CA ALA A 155 3.01 14.78 0.55
C ALA A 155 4.02 15.81 1.07
N LEU A 156 5.28 15.73 0.62
CA LEU A 156 6.33 16.71 0.90
C LEU A 156 6.35 17.89 -0.09
N GLY A 157 5.32 18.04 -0.94
CA GLY A 157 5.19 19.13 -1.91
C GLY A 157 6.09 19.01 -3.15
N ARG A 158 6.76 17.87 -3.36
CA ARG A 158 7.73 17.64 -4.44
C ARG A 158 7.06 16.98 -5.65
N LEU A 159 6.08 17.68 -6.25
CA LEU A 159 5.23 17.16 -7.32
C LEU A 159 6.00 16.62 -8.53
N ALA A 160 7.06 17.29 -8.96
CA ALA A 160 7.89 16.84 -10.09
C ALA A 160 8.58 15.50 -9.79
N ALA A 161 9.08 15.30 -8.56
CA ALA A 161 9.67 14.04 -8.14
C ALA A 161 8.60 12.94 -8.05
N ALA A 162 7.43 13.27 -7.49
CA ALA A 162 6.30 12.34 -7.39
C ALA A 162 5.90 11.79 -8.77
N ARG A 163 5.76 12.67 -9.78
CA ARG A 163 5.45 12.27 -11.17
C ARG A 163 6.49 11.35 -11.78
N ARG A 164 7.78 11.65 -11.59
CA ARG A 164 8.87 10.80 -12.11
C ARG A 164 8.85 9.41 -11.50
N PHE A 165 8.62 9.32 -10.19
CA PHE A 165 8.52 8.01 -9.52
C PHE A 165 7.27 7.24 -9.95
N ALA A 166 6.12 7.90 -10.08
CA ALA A 166 4.89 7.26 -10.58
C ALA A 166 5.07 6.73 -12.02
N ALA A 167 5.70 7.51 -12.91
CA ALA A 167 5.99 7.08 -14.28
C ALA A 167 6.93 5.86 -14.31
N ARG A 168 7.98 5.86 -13.49
CA ARG A 168 8.90 4.72 -13.37
C ARG A 168 8.21 3.48 -12.78
N ALA A 169 7.25 3.65 -11.87
CA ALA A 169 6.49 2.53 -11.34
C ALA A 169 5.61 1.90 -12.42
N ALA A 170 4.93 2.70 -13.23
CA ALA A 170 4.12 2.20 -14.35
C ALA A 170 4.95 1.50 -15.43
N GLN A 171 6.23 1.87 -15.58
CA GLN A 171 7.17 1.15 -16.45
C GLN A 171 7.70 -0.14 -15.80
N ALA A 172 7.68 -0.24 -14.47
CA ALA A 172 8.19 -1.40 -13.75
C ALA A 172 7.16 -2.52 -13.69
N ASP A 173 5.88 -2.20 -13.49
CA ASP A 173 4.80 -3.19 -13.40
C ASP A 173 3.46 -2.58 -13.81
N ASP A 174 2.71 -3.28 -14.66
CA ASP A 174 1.38 -2.90 -15.15
C ASP A 174 0.26 -3.80 -14.60
N ARG A 175 0.60 -4.81 -13.78
CA ARG A 175 -0.38 -5.69 -13.15
C ARG A 175 -1.29 -4.94 -12.20
N TRP A 176 -2.39 -5.59 -11.84
CA TRP A 176 -3.52 -4.96 -11.15
C TRP A 176 -3.10 -4.15 -9.91
N ARG A 177 -2.20 -4.67 -9.07
CA ARG A 177 -1.82 -3.99 -7.80
C ARG A 177 -1.03 -2.72 -8.04
N ALA A 178 -0.10 -2.74 -9.00
CA ALA A 178 0.65 -1.57 -9.43
C ALA A 178 -0.26 -0.54 -10.12
N THR A 179 -1.17 -1.00 -10.98
CA THR A 179 -2.18 -0.16 -11.65
C THR A 179 -3.11 0.53 -10.65
N VAL A 180 -3.63 -0.19 -9.66
CA VAL A 180 -4.48 0.37 -8.60
C VAL A 180 -3.75 1.44 -7.80
N ARG A 181 -2.56 1.13 -7.28
CA ARG A 181 -1.77 2.05 -6.45
C ARG A 181 -1.26 3.24 -7.27
N GLY A 182 -0.91 3.03 -8.53
CA GLY A 182 -0.56 4.08 -9.49
C GLY A 182 -1.71 5.03 -9.78
N GLY A 183 -2.94 4.51 -9.88
CA GLY A 183 -4.14 5.33 -10.00
C GLY A 183 -4.42 6.19 -8.75
N TRP A 184 -4.20 5.66 -7.55
CA TRP A 184 -4.30 6.45 -6.31
C TRP A 184 -3.31 7.61 -6.30
N VAL A 185 -2.02 7.30 -6.47
CA VAL A 185 -0.95 8.31 -6.46
C VAL A 185 -1.14 9.32 -7.60
N GLY A 186 -1.53 8.85 -8.78
CA GLY A 186 -1.83 9.71 -9.92
C GLY A 186 -2.95 10.71 -9.63
N ALA A 187 -4.06 10.25 -9.05
CA ALA A 187 -5.18 11.10 -8.66
C ALA A 187 -4.76 12.15 -7.61
N GLU A 188 -4.07 11.71 -6.54
CA GLU A 188 -3.60 12.61 -5.49
C GLU A 188 -2.58 13.64 -6.02
N ILE A 189 -1.73 13.25 -6.98
CA ILE A 189 -0.79 14.15 -7.67
C ILE A 189 -1.54 15.26 -8.46
N GLU A 190 -2.63 14.93 -9.15
CA GLU A 190 -3.40 15.93 -9.90
C GLU A 190 -4.19 16.85 -8.95
N LEU A 191 -4.78 16.30 -7.88
CA LEU A 191 -5.44 17.09 -6.84
C LEU A 191 -4.49 18.10 -6.21
N ALA A 192 -3.29 17.66 -5.80
CA ALA A 192 -2.28 18.55 -5.23
C ALA A 192 -1.73 19.58 -6.23
N ALA A 193 -1.85 19.31 -7.53
CA ALA A 193 -1.46 20.24 -8.58
C ALA A 193 -2.58 21.22 -8.98
N GLY A 194 -3.71 21.24 -8.28
CA GLY A 194 -4.86 22.09 -8.59
C GLY A 194 -5.61 21.67 -9.86
N ARG A 195 -5.53 20.38 -10.22
CA ARG A 195 -6.10 19.79 -11.43
C ARG A 195 -7.11 18.68 -11.10
N PRO A 196 -8.25 19.02 -10.49
CA PRO A 196 -9.16 18.00 -9.96
C PRO A 196 -9.90 17.20 -11.03
N ARG A 197 -10.13 17.78 -12.22
CA ARG A 197 -10.75 17.04 -13.34
C ARG A 197 -9.83 15.94 -13.86
N GLU A 198 -8.53 16.23 -13.95
CA GLU A 198 -7.49 15.30 -14.37
C GLU A 198 -7.28 14.17 -13.34
N ALA A 199 -7.66 14.38 -12.07
CA ALA A 199 -7.59 13.36 -11.02
C ALA A 199 -8.62 12.24 -11.19
N VAL A 200 -9.73 12.48 -11.91
CA VAL A 200 -10.83 11.50 -12.04
C VAL A 200 -10.41 10.28 -12.85
N ALA A 201 -9.70 10.47 -13.98
CA ALA A 201 -9.26 9.37 -14.84
C ALA A 201 -8.36 8.33 -14.14
N PRO A 202 -7.26 8.72 -13.44
CA PRO A 202 -6.46 7.76 -12.69
C PRO A 202 -7.23 7.12 -11.53
N ALA A 203 -8.15 7.84 -10.87
CA ALA A 203 -8.99 7.27 -9.82
C ALA A 203 -9.96 6.19 -10.36
N ARG A 204 -10.61 6.43 -11.52
CA ARG A 204 -11.46 5.44 -12.19
C ARG A 204 -10.69 4.19 -12.58
N ARG A 205 -9.49 4.33 -13.16
CA ARG A 205 -8.61 3.19 -13.46
C ARG A 205 -8.30 2.34 -12.22
N ALA A 206 -8.08 2.98 -11.07
CA ALA A 206 -7.85 2.26 -9.83
C ALA A 206 -9.09 1.49 -9.34
N VAL A 207 -10.29 2.05 -9.52
CA VAL A 207 -11.54 1.34 -9.19
C VAL A 207 -11.75 0.16 -10.13
N GLU A 208 -11.59 0.36 -11.44
CA GLU A 208 -11.76 -0.69 -12.46
C GLU A 208 -10.81 -1.87 -12.20
N ALA A 209 -9.51 -1.61 -12.03
CA ALA A 209 -8.53 -2.65 -11.76
C ALA A 209 -8.77 -3.38 -10.42
N ALA A 210 -9.17 -2.65 -9.37
CA ALA A 210 -9.48 -3.26 -8.08
C ALA A 210 -10.73 -4.15 -8.13
N ARG A 211 -11.77 -3.72 -8.85
CA ARG A 211 -13.00 -4.50 -9.08
C ARG A 211 -12.74 -5.73 -9.94
N ALA A 212 -11.94 -5.60 -11.00
CA ALA A 212 -11.56 -6.73 -11.85
C ALA A 212 -10.80 -7.82 -11.07
N ARG A 213 -9.95 -7.45 -10.11
CA ARG A 213 -9.29 -8.40 -9.21
C ARG A 213 -10.21 -8.99 -8.13
N GLY A 214 -11.28 -8.28 -7.77
CA GLY A 214 -12.16 -8.65 -6.64
C GLY A 214 -11.60 -8.27 -5.27
N SER A 215 -10.59 -7.39 -5.19
CA SER A 215 -9.90 -7.09 -3.93
C SER A 215 -10.63 -6.05 -3.09
N ARG A 216 -11.33 -6.47 -2.03
CA ARG A 216 -12.23 -5.57 -1.27
C ARG A 216 -11.53 -4.39 -0.63
N ARG A 217 -10.36 -4.61 -0.03
CA ARG A 217 -9.54 -3.54 0.54
C ARG A 217 -9.14 -2.49 -0.49
N HIS A 218 -8.76 -2.94 -1.69
CA HIS A 218 -8.35 -2.05 -2.76
C HIS A 218 -9.55 -1.34 -3.38
N ILE A 219 -10.70 -2.01 -3.53
CA ILE A 219 -11.96 -1.39 -3.97
C ILE A 219 -12.35 -0.25 -3.02
N VAL A 220 -12.41 -0.51 -1.70
CA VAL A 220 -12.75 0.52 -0.70
C VAL A 220 -11.80 1.71 -0.79
N LYS A 221 -10.48 1.48 -0.84
CA LYS A 221 -9.51 2.59 -0.94
C LYS A 221 -9.65 3.34 -2.27
N SER A 222 -9.86 2.65 -3.38
CA SER A 222 -10.09 3.26 -4.70
C SER A 222 -11.37 4.09 -4.73
N ASP A 223 -12.47 3.61 -4.15
CA ASP A 223 -13.75 4.32 -4.08
C ASP A 223 -13.61 5.60 -3.23
N ILE A 224 -12.87 5.57 -2.11
CA ILE A 224 -12.55 6.79 -1.34
C ILE A 224 -11.81 7.81 -2.22
N VAL A 225 -10.76 7.38 -2.94
CA VAL A 225 -9.97 8.29 -3.81
C VAL A 225 -10.84 8.84 -4.94
N LEU A 226 -11.66 8.01 -5.58
CA LEU A 226 -12.57 8.43 -6.65
C LEU A 226 -13.61 9.44 -6.13
N GLY A 227 -14.21 9.19 -4.97
CA GLY A 227 -15.15 10.12 -4.35
C GLY A 227 -14.53 11.48 -4.07
N VAL A 228 -13.31 11.52 -3.53
CA VAL A 228 -12.58 12.79 -3.34
C VAL A 228 -12.31 13.49 -4.68
N ALA A 229 -11.87 12.76 -5.70
CA ALA A 229 -11.58 13.33 -7.02
C ALA A 229 -12.84 13.96 -7.66
N LEU A 230 -13.96 13.24 -7.67
CA LEU A 230 -15.24 13.71 -8.20
C LEU A 230 -15.79 14.91 -7.45
N ALA A 231 -15.80 14.85 -6.11
CA ALA A 231 -16.31 15.95 -5.31
C ALA A 231 -15.48 17.24 -5.47
N THR A 232 -14.17 17.10 -5.76
CA THR A 232 -13.27 18.24 -5.99
C THR A 232 -13.36 18.77 -7.42
N ALA A 233 -13.71 17.93 -8.40
CA ALA A 233 -13.89 18.34 -9.80
C ALA A 233 -15.07 19.32 -10.00
N GLY A 234 -16.02 19.32 -9.06
CA GLY A 234 -16.96 20.42 -8.84
C GLY A 234 -18.27 20.36 -9.62
N ASP A 235 -18.58 19.27 -10.32
CA ASP A 235 -19.91 19.07 -10.92
C ASP A 235 -20.92 18.69 -9.82
N PRO A 236 -22.04 19.43 -9.66
CA PRO A 236 -23.06 19.14 -8.65
C PRO A 236 -23.63 17.72 -8.71
N ALA A 237 -23.82 17.16 -9.90
CA ALA A 237 -24.32 15.79 -10.07
C ALA A 237 -23.24 14.77 -9.67
N GLU A 238 -21.97 15.03 -10.02
CA GLU A 238 -20.85 14.20 -9.59
C GLU A 238 -20.62 14.28 -8.08
N ARG A 239 -20.95 15.41 -7.44
CA ARG A 239 -20.84 15.58 -5.99
C ARG A 239 -21.79 14.67 -5.22
N ALA A 240 -23.06 14.57 -5.63
CA ALA A 240 -24.02 13.67 -5.00
C ALA A 240 -23.53 12.22 -5.13
N TRP A 241 -23.10 11.82 -6.33
CA TRP A 241 -22.54 10.50 -6.56
C TRP A 241 -21.26 10.25 -5.74
N ALA A 242 -20.39 11.23 -5.60
CA ALA A 242 -19.19 11.13 -4.76
C ALA A 242 -19.52 10.82 -3.29
N ILE A 243 -20.56 11.46 -2.74
CA ILE A 243 -21.04 11.21 -1.38
C ILE A 243 -21.50 9.76 -1.24
N ASP A 244 -22.27 9.25 -2.20
CA ASP A 244 -22.75 7.86 -2.19
C ASP A 244 -21.59 6.86 -2.28
N VAL A 245 -20.62 7.11 -3.17
CA VAL A 245 -19.43 6.27 -3.33
C VAL A 245 -18.64 6.17 -2.03
N VAL A 246 -18.35 7.29 -1.36
CA VAL A 246 -17.59 7.29 -0.10
C VAL A 246 -18.40 6.67 1.04
N THR A 247 -19.71 6.91 1.10
CA THR A 247 -20.58 6.34 2.13
C THR A 247 -20.67 4.82 2.00
N ASN A 248 -20.80 4.30 0.78
CA ASN A 248 -20.76 2.87 0.51
C ASN A 248 -19.38 2.27 0.84
N ALA A 249 -18.29 2.98 0.52
CA ALA A 249 -16.95 2.55 0.90
C ALA A 249 -16.78 2.47 2.42
N ALA A 250 -17.40 3.37 3.20
CA ALA A 250 -17.39 3.28 4.66
C ALA A 250 -18.16 2.05 5.17
N ILE A 251 -19.33 1.74 4.59
CA ILE A 251 -20.12 0.55 4.94
C ILE A 251 -19.34 -0.73 4.62
N ASP A 252 -18.73 -0.81 3.43
CA ASP A 252 -17.91 -1.95 3.04
C ASP A 252 -16.67 -2.07 3.93
N ALA A 253 -16.02 -0.95 4.29
CA ALA A 253 -14.89 -0.96 5.21
C ALA A 253 -15.27 -1.57 6.58
N GLU A 254 -16.45 -1.27 7.10
CA GLU A 254 -17.00 -1.87 8.34
C GLU A 254 -17.24 -3.37 8.15
N LYS A 255 -17.94 -3.77 7.08
CA LYS A 255 -18.24 -5.18 6.77
C LYS A 255 -16.99 -6.06 6.70
N TYR A 256 -15.89 -5.51 6.17
CA TYR A 256 -14.62 -6.21 5.99
C TYR A 256 -13.60 -5.93 7.12
N GLU A 257 -14.00 -5.30 8.22
CA GLU A 257 -13.14 -5.00 9.38
C GLU A 257 -11.86 -4.23 9.01
N LEU A 258 -11.94 -3.38 7.98
CA LEU A 258 -10.84 -2.59 7.45
C LEU A 258 -10.67 -1.31 8.28
N ASN A 259 -10.38 -1.46 9.57
CA ASN A 259 -10.24 -0.33 10.50
C ASN A 259 -9.27 0.76 10.00
N SER A 260 -8.23 0.38 9.25
CA SER A 260 -7.31 1.34 8.61
C SER A 260 -7.98 2.28 7.59
N LEU A 261 -9.11 1.88 7.01
CA LEU A 261 -9.90 2.62 6.02
C LEU A 261 -11.22 3.16 6.57
N ILE A 262 -11.84 2.53 7.58
CA ILE A 262 -13.09 3.00 8.19
C ILE A 262 -12.96 4.46 8.66
N TRP A 263 -11.89 4.78 9.42
CA TRP A 263 -11.71 6.13 9.94
C TRP A 263 -11.51 7.16 8.83
N VAL A 264 -10.86 6.78 7.72
CA VAL A 264 -10.66 7.64 6.55
C VAL A 264 -11.96 7.84 5.80
N ALA A 265 -12.67 6.76 5.46
CA ALA A 265 -13.91 6.82 4.70
C ALA A 265 -14.96 7.66 5.43
N THR A 266 -15.11 7.45 6.74
CA THR A 266 -16.03 8.23 7.58
C THR A 266 -15.58 9.69 7.72
N ARG A 267 -14.28 9.98 7.84
CA ARG A 267 -13.77 11.36 7.84
C ARG A 267 -14.13 12.07 6.53
N VAL A 268 -13.86 11.44 5.39
CA VAL A 268 -14.13 11.98 4.05
C VAL A 268 -15.64 12.15 3.85
N ALA A 269 -16.48 11.18 4.25
CA ALA A 269 -17.94 11.31 4.16
C ALA A 269 -18.44 12.55 4.92
N ALA A 270 -17.90 12.79 6.12
CA ALA A 270 -18.22 13.99 6.89
C ALA A 270 -17.77 15.29 6.21
N ASP A 271 -16.57 15.31 5.60
CA ASP A 271 -16.03 16.48 4.91
C ASP A 271 -16.77 16.81 3.60
N LEU A 272 -17.28 15.79 2.91
CA LEU A 272 -18.11 16.00 1.72
C LEU A 272 -19.52 16.49 2.06
N GLY A 273 -19.90 16.48 3.33
CA GLY A 273 -21.22 16.90 3.80
C GLY A 273 -22.28 15.84 3.60
N ALA A 274 -21.92 14.55 3.69
CA ALA A 274 -22.90 13.49 3.79
C ALA A 274 -23.85 13.76 4.97
N GLY A 275 -25.13 13.39 4.83
CA GLY A 275 -26.07 13.47 5.94
C GLY A 275 -25.51 12.77 7.17
N HIS A 276 -25.72 13.31 8.38
CA HIS A 276 -25.13 12.83 9.64
C HIS A 276 -23.60 13.06 9.78
N ALA A 277 -23.06 14.16 9.25
CA ALA A 277 -21.63 14.49 9.34
C ALA A 277 -21.01 14.38 10.75
N GLU A 278 -21.76 14.72 11.81
CA GLU A 278 -21.30 14.55 13.20
C GLU A 278 -21.13 13.08 13.61
N LYS A 279 -22.06 12.21 13.20
CA LYS A 279 -21.97 10.75 13.43
C LYS A 279 -20.71 10.19 12.76
N TYR A 280 -20.44 10.62 11.52
CA TYR A 280 -19.24 10.22 10.79
C TYR A 280 -17.95 10.74 11.44
N ARG A 281 -17.92 12.00 11.89
CA ARG A 281 -16.77 12.55 12.66
C ARG A 281 -16.54 11.77 13.94
N PHE A 282 -17.58 11.45 14.70
CA PHE A 282 -17.48 10.65 15.91
C PHE A 282 -16.92 9.25 15.61
N ARG A 283 -17.49 8.53 14.64
CA ARG A 283 -17.04 7.20 14.25
C ARG A 283 -15.59 7.20 13.76
N SER A 284 -15.20 8.21 12.98
CA SER A 284 -13.81 8.39 12.53
C SER A 284 -12.84 8.47 13.72
N ARG A 285 -13.14 9.29 14.73
CA ARG A 285 -12.31 9.45 15.94
C ARG A 285 -12.25 8.16 16.75
N GLU A 286 -13.39 7.49 16.93
CA GLU A 286 -13.47 6.23 17.69
C GLU A 286 -12.57 5.16 17.08
N VAL A 287 -12.69 4.93 15.77
CA VAL A 287 -11.87 3.92 15.08
C VAL A 287 -10.41 4.34 15.03
N LEU A 288 -10.11 5.62 14.76
CA LEU A 288 -8.74 6.12 14.78
C LEU A 288 -8.10 5.91 16.17
N HIS A 289 -8.81 6.20 17.26
CA HIS A 289 -8.34 5.92 18.62
C HIS A 289 -7.99 4.43 18.80
N ALA A 290 -8.85 3.53 18.34
CA ALA A 290 -8.60 2.08 18.41
C ALA A 290 -7.38 1.64 17.57
N VAL A 291 -7.21 2.21 16.37
CA VAL A 291 -6.04 1.98 15.50
C VAL A 291 -4.76 2.45 16.20
N LEU A 292 -4.76 3.66 16.77
CA LEU A 292 -3.62 4.22 17.48
C LEU A 292 -3.25 3.39 18.71
N ARG A 293 -4.21 2.90 19.50
CA ARG A 293 -3.95 1.98 20.62
C ARG A 293 -3.26 0.68 20.21
N ARG A 294 -3.39 0.29 18.94
CA ARG A 294 -2.79 -0.92 18.36
C ARG A 294 -1.57 -0.60 17.49
N ALA A 295 -1.08 0.63 17.53
CA ALA A 295 0.10 1.08 16.81
C ALA A 295 1.37 0.94 17.66
N ASP A 296 2.53 0.82 17.00
CA ASP A 296 3.80 0.81 17.70
C ASP A 296 4.19 2.24 18.15
N PRO A 297 5.08 2.41 19.16
CA PRO A 297 5.43 3.73 19.70
C PRO A 297 5.94 4.73 18.66
N CYS A 298 6.62 4.27 17.61
CA CYS A 298 7.11 5.13 16.54
C CYS A 298 5.94 5.66 15.69
N VAL A 299 4.95 4.82 15.40
CA VAL A 299 3.71 5.24 14.71
C VAL A 299 2.90 6.20 15.55
N MET A 300 2.77 5.94 16.85
CA MET A 300 2.02 6.82 17.75
C MET A 300 2.61 8.23 17.75
N ARG A 301 3.95 8.34 17.85
CA ARG A 301 4.65 9.63 17.79
C ARG A 301 4.38 10.35 16.47
N ILE A 302 4.51 9.63 15.35
CA ILE A 302 4.20 10.14 14.01
C ILE A 302 2.76 10.69 13.94
N ALA A 303 1.78 9.95 14.48
CA ALA A 303 0.38 10.37 14.44
C ALA A 303 0.13 11.64 15.25
N LEU A 304 0.76 11.78 16.42
CA LEU A 304 0.62 12.95 17.30
C LEU A 304 1.26 14.22 16.71
N GLU A 305 2.31 14.06 15.92
CA GLU A 305 3.01 15.17 15.25
C GLU A 305 2.41 15.50 13.87
N SER A 306 1.48 14.68 13.37
CA SER A 306 0.95 14.79 12.03
C SER A 306 -0.19 15.81 11.93
N PRO A 307 -0.11 16.81 11.04
CA PRO A 307 -1.24 17.71 10.77
C PRO A 307 -2.39 17.01 10.03
N TRP A 308 -2.17 15.79 9.54
CA TRP A 308 -3.12 15.02 8.74
C TRP A 308 -3.99 14.07 9.58
N VAL A 309 -3.61 13.83 10.84
CA VAL A 309 -4.30 12.89 11.73
C VAL A 309 -5.03 13.67 12.81
N PRO A 310 -6.36 13.58 12.92
CA PRO A 310 -7.13 14.33 13.92
C PRO A 310 -7.01 13.68 15.31
N THR A 311 -5.85 13.84 15.95
CA THR A 311 -5.58 13.31 17.31
C THR A 311 -5.98 14.28 18.44
N GLY A 312 -6.32 15.53 18.11
CA GLY A 312 -6.73 16.56 19.08
C GLY A 312 -8.25 16.67 19.27
N PRO A 313 -8.72 17.37 20.32
CA PRO A 313 -10.13 17.70 20.51
C PRO A 313 -10.55 18.78 19.49
N GLY A 314 -10.97 18.35 18.31
CA GLY A 314 -11.58 19.18 17.26
C GLY A 314 -13.06 18.87 17.05
#